data_AF-A0A2I0VH64-F1
#
_entry.id   AF-A0A2I0VH64-F1
#
_cell.length_a   1.000
_cell.length_b   1.000
_cell.length_c   1.000
_cell.angle_alpha   90.00
_cell.angle_beta   90.00
_cell.angle_gamma   90.00
#
_symmetry.space_group_name_H-M   'P 1'
#
loop_
_entity.id
_entity.type
_entity.pdbx_description
1 polymer ?
#
loop_
_entity_poly.entity_id
_entity_poly.type
_entity_poly.pdbx_seq_one_letter_code
_entity_poly.pdbx_strand_id
1 'polypeptide(L)' 'MNPLKCAFGVSSGKFLGFIVRHRGIEIDPDKIQAIVEMPPPKTLRQLHSL' A
#
# COMPACT_ATOMS: atom_id res chain seq x y z
N MET A 1 -13.92 0.35 20.77
CA MET A 1 -14.11 0.15 19.32
C MET A 1 -14.59 1.46 18.71
N ASN A 2 -14.13 1.84 17.51
CA ASN A 2 -14.60 3.06 16.83
C ASN A 2 -15.43 2.66 15.60
N PRO A 3 -16.77 2.68 15.68
CA PRO A 3 -17.64 2.21 14.60
C PRO A 3 -17.41 2.93 13.27
N LEU A 4 -17.03 4.21 13.29
CA LEU A 4 -16.77 5.00 12.08
C LEU A 4 -15.49 4.57 11.34
N LYS A 5 -14.60 3.83 11.99
CA LYS A 5 -13.36 3.31 11.41
C LYS A 5 -13.39 1.81 11.14
N CYS A 6 -14.53 1.16 11.39
CA CYS A 6 -14.65 -0.27 11.19
C CYS A 6 -15.32 -0.58 9.85
N ALA A 7 -14.74 -1.51 9.09
CA ALA A 7 -15.33 -2.07 7.89
C ALA A 7 -15.74 -3.52 8.17
N PHE A 8 -17.00 -3.86 7.92
CA PHE A 8 -17.56 -5.20 8.09
C PHE A 8 -18.20 -5.70 6.80
N GLY A 9 -18.11 -7.00 6.53
CA GLY A 9 -18.76 -7.62 5.37
C GLY A 9 -18.24 -7.18 4.00
N VAL A 10 -17.07 -6.55 3.94
CA VAL A 10 -16.47 -6.11 2.67
C VAL A 10 -15.75 -7.28 1.98
N SER A 11 -15.85 -7.35 0.64
CA SER A 11 -15.13 -8.34 -0.17
C SER A 11 -13.63 -8.02 -0.29
N SER A 12 -13.26 -6.76 -0.08
CA SER A 12 -11.88 -6.27 0.00
C SER A 12 -11.78 -5.00 0.84
N GLY A 13 -10.62 -4.74 1.45
CA GLY A 13 -10.38 -3.49 2.19
C GLY A 13 -8.90 -3.17 2.38
N LYS A 14 -8.57 -1.90 2.67
CA LYS A 14 -7.21 -1.49 3.05
C LYS A 14 -6.98 -1.74 4.55
N PHE A 15 -5.94 -2.52 4.89
CA PHE A 15 -5.53 -2.80 6.26
C PHE A 15 -4.00 -2.69 6.37
N LEU A 16 -3.50 -1.90 7.32
CA LEU A 16 -2.06 -1.64 7.52
C LEU A 16 -1.32 -1.21 6.24
N GLY A 17 -2.01 -0.53 5.32
CA GLY A 17 -1.45 -0.09 4.04
C GLY A 17 -1.35 -1.19 2.97
N PHE A 18 -2.05 -2.31 3.15
CA PHE A 18 -2.19 -3.35 2.14
C PHE A 18 -3.65 -3.54 1.76
N ILE A 19 -3.90 -4.03 0.54
CA ILE A 19 -5.24 -4.45 0.14
C ILE A 19 -5.42 -5.90 0.58
N VAL A 20 -6.48 -6.20 1.32
CA VAL A 20 -6.82 -7.55 1.74
C VAL A 20 -8.05 -7.99 0.95
N ARG A 21 -7.96 -9.17 0.32
CA ARG A 21 -9.06 -9.85 -0.39
C ARG A 21 -9.21 -11.28 0.11
N HIS A 22 -10.27 -11.95 -0.34
CA HIS A 22 -10.48 -13.37 -0.07
C HIS A 22 -9.29 -14.27 -0.45
N ARG A 23 -8.58 -13.92 -1.54
CA ARG A 23 -7.42 -14.68 -2.03
C ARG A 23 -6.10 -14.37 -1.28
N GLY A 24 -6.08 -13.35 -0.43
CA GLY A 24 -4.90 -12.96 0.35
C GLY A 24 -4.61 -11.46 0.32
N ILE A 25 -3.35 -11.12 0.54
CA ILE A 25 -2.85 -9.74 0.55
C ILE A 25 -2.40 -9.35 -0.86
N GLU A 26 -2.89 -8.22 -1.33
CA GLU A 26 -2.52 -7.58 -2.59
C GLU A 26 -1.74 -6.28 -2.31
N ILE A 27 -0.78 -6.00 -3.18
CA ILE A 27 -0.05 -4.74 -3.18
C ILE A 27 -0.99 -3.65 -3.69
N ASP A 28 -1.02 -2.54 -2.97
CA ASP A 28 -1.79 -1.36 -3.34
C ASP A 28 -1.26 -0.78 -4.67
N PRO A 29 -2.09 -0.66 -5.73
CA PRO A 29 -1.69 -0.05 -6.99
C PRO A 29 -1.05 1.33 -6.82
N ASP A 30 -1.51 2.10 -5.83
CA ASP A 30 -0.96 3.42 -5.50
C ASP A 30 0.53 3.33 -5.13
N LYS A 31 0.94 2.28 -4.41
CA LYS A 31 2.34 2.03 -4.04
C LYS A 31 3.18 1.61 -5.25
N ILE A 32 2.60 0.83 -6.16
CA ILE A 32 3.28 0.41 -7.40
C ILE A 32 3.54 1.64 -8.27
N GLN A 33 2.51 2.47 -8.47
CA GLN A 33 2.60 3.68 -9.28
C GLN A 33 3.64 4.65 -8.70
N ALA A 34 3.68 4.83 -7.37
CA ALA A 34 4.68 5.67 -6.73
C ALA A 34 6.12 5.22 -7.00
N ILE A 35 6.38 3.91 -7.10
CA ILE A 35 7.72 3.38 -7.45
C ILE A 35 8.02 3.59 -8.94
N VAL A 36 7.04 3.38 -9.82
CA VAL A 36 7.20 3.55 -11.27
C VAL A 36 7.45 5.01 -11.65
N GLU A 37 6.78 5.94 -10.99
CA GLU A 37 6.91 7.39 -11.24
C GLU A 37 8.11 8.01 -10.52
N MET A 38 8.76 7.26 -9.63
CA MET A 38 9.90 7.74 -8.87
C MET A 38 11.08 8.05 -9.79
N PRO A 39 11.67 9.26 -9.70
CA PRO A 39 12.87 9.56 -10.46
C PRO A 39 14.05 8.70 -10.00
N PRO A 40 14.98 8.35 -10.90
CA PRO A 40 16.13 7.54 -10.54
C PRO A 40 16.96 8.23 -9.43
N PRO A 41 17.38 7.50 -8.38
CA PRO A 41 18.17 8.08 -7.30
C PRO A 41 19.51 8.55 -7.82
N LYS A 42 19.95 9.73 -7.39
CA LYS A 42 21.21 10.35 -7.84
C LYS A 42 22.38 10.05 -6.90
N THR A 43 22.10 9.52 -5.71
CA THR A 43 23.10 9.25 -4.68
C THR A 43 22.81 7.92 -3.99
N LEU A 44 23.86 7.29 -3.44
CA LEU A 44 23.70 6.05 -2.66
C LEU A 44 22.80 6.26 -1.43
N ARG A 45 22.85 7.44 -0.79
CA ARG A 45 21.96 7.77 0.32
C ARG A 45 20.49 7.75 -0.10
N GLN A 46 20.16 8.33 -1.26
CA GLN A 46 18.81 8.28 -1.79
C GLN A 46 18.38 6.85 -2.09
N LEU A 47 19.23 6.07 -2.77
CA LEU A 47 18.94 4.66 -3.09
C LEU A 47 18.68 3.82 -1.83
N HIS A 48 19.42 4.03 -0.74
CA HIS A 48 19.24 3.29 0.51
C HIS A 48 18.00 3.72 1.31
N SER A 49 17.41 4.89 1.04
CA SER A 49 16.19 5.38 1.68
C SER A 49 14.92 5.02 0.91
N LEU A 50 15.04 4.38 -0.25
CA LEU A 50 13.92 3.88 -1.06
C LEU A 50 13.31 2.61 -0.45
#